data_AF-A0A958XYL1-F1
#
_entry.id   AF-A0A958XYL1-F1
#
_cell.length_a   1.000
_cell.length_b   1.000
_cell.length_c   1.000
_cell.angle_alpha   90.00
_cell.angle_beta   90.00
_cell.angle_gamma   90.00
#
_symmetry.space_group_name_H-M   'P 1'
#
loop_
_entity.id
_entity.type
_entity.pdbx_description
1 polymer ?
#
loop_
_entity_poly.entity_id
_entity_poly.type
_entity_poly.pdbx_seq_one_letter_code
_entity_poly.pdbx_strand_id
1 'polypeptide(L)'
;GLYTSYNAPLDERNVYVLKSNLDPLLGLHRQAHEAAVLLQHDESLDTDFAQLQHQLPGLKVEKWQDISPETSLVLSSLDTYSIIFTVIILIALAFGIINTMLMAVLERTREIGVLMAVGMNKWRVFGMIMFETVFLTFIGAPAGLLAAWACVLWLGHTGLDLSKVAGDVMQDFGYASVIYPVMPLNSVLETIWLIIFAALVSAIFPALKALKLKPVEAIRA
;
A
#
# COMPACT_ATOMS: atom_id res chain seq x y z
N GLY A 1 -18.10 23.25 -23.81
CA GLY A 1 -16.90 23.88 -24.39
C GLY A 1 -16.31 22.95 -25.44
N LEU A 2 -15.32 23.41 -26.22
CA LEU A 2 -14.55 22.55 -27.14
C LEU A 2 -13.64 21.55 -26.40
N TYR A 3 -13.48 21.73 -25.08
CA TYR A 3 -12.77 20.85 -24.16
C TYR A 3 -13.57 20.76 -22.86
N THR A 4 -13.65 19.56 -22.29
CA THR A 4 -14.15 19.30 -20.95
C THR A 4 -13.12 18.42 -20.26
N SER A 5 -12.52 18.92 -19.18
CA SER A 5 -11.61 18.17 -18.33
C SER A 5 -12.38 17.31 -17.32
N TYR A 6 -11.64 16.53 -16.52
CA TYR A 6 -12.20 15.81 -15.38
C TYR A 6 -12.44 16.72 -14.17
N ASN A 7 -12.18 18.03 -14.29
CA ASN A 7 -12.34 19.03 -13.23
C ASN A 7 -13.42 20.05 -13.63
N ALA A 8 -14.66 19.82 -13.18
CA ALA A 8 -15.79 20.67 -13.51
C ALA A 8 -15.58 22.13 -13.03
N PRO A 9 -15.12 22.40 -11.79
CA PRO A 9 -14.81 23.76 -11.35
C PRO A 9 -13.76 24.48 -12.20
N LEU A 10 -12.74 23.75 -12.69
CA LEU A 10 -11.71 24.30 -13.57
C LEU A 10 -12.31 24.72 -14.91
N ASP A 11 -13.15 23.87 -15.50
CA ASP A 11 -13.77 24.12 -16.81
C ASP A 11 -14.77 25.28 -16.77
N GLU A 12 -15.48 25.46 -15.66
CA GLU A 12 -16.43 26.56 -15.48
C GLU A 12 -15.74 27.92 -15.33
N ARG A 13 -14.51 27.93 -14.81
CA ARG A 13 -13.78 29.17 -14.47
C ARG A 13 -12.70 29.54 -15.48
N ASN A 14 -12.28 28.63 -16.35
CA ASN A 14 -11.16 28.82 -17.26
C ASN A 14 -11.56 28.61 -18.73
N VAL A 15 -10.87 29.33 -19.63
CA VAL A 15 -11.01 29.16 -21.08
C VAL A 15 -9.65 28.95 -21.70
N TYR A 16 -9.49 27.87 -22.47
CA TYR A 16 -8.24 27.54 -23.15
C TYR A 16 -8.22 28.12 -24.56
N VAL A 17 -7.17 28.87 -24.88
CA VAL A 17 -6.95 29.47 -26.20
C VAL A 17 -5.50 29.23 -26.60
N LEU A 18 -5.26 29.01 -27.90
CA LEU A 18 -3.91 28.89 -28.43
C LEU A 18 -3.14 30.19 -28.20
N LYS A 19 -1.93 30.08 -27.64
CA LYS A 19 -1.04 31.22 -27.38
C LYS A 19 -0.82 32.09 -28.62
N SER A 20 -0.65 31.46 -29.79
CA SER A 20 -0.49 32.15 -31.08
C SER A 20 -1.63 33.12 -31.42
N ASN A 21 -2.84 32.83 -30.94
CA ASN A 21 -4.03 33.64 -31.20
C ASN A 21 -4.22 34.73 -30.15
N LEU A 22 -3.70 34.52 -28.94
CA LEU A 22 -3.86 35.42 -27.80
C LEU A 22 -2.74 36.48 -27.74
N ASP A 23 -1.50 36.12 -28.09
CA ASP A 23 -0.33 37.00 -28.06
C ASP A 23 -0.55 38.32 -28.85
N PRO A 24 -1.14 38.33 -30.07
CA PRO A 24 -1.41 39.56 -30.81
C PRO A 24 -2.48 40.44 -30.16
N LEU A 25 -3.44 39.84 -29.45
CA LEU A 25 -4.57 40.55 -28.82
C LEU A 25 -4.13 41.22 -27.51
N LEU A 26 -3.19 40.62 -26.79
CA LEU A 26 -2.68 41.12 -25.51
C LEU A 26 -1.42 41.98 -25.65
N GLY A 27 -0.87 42.11 -26.87
CA GLY A 27 0.41 42.80 -27.08
C GLY A 27 1.61 42.09 -26.44
N LEU A 28 1.45 40.82 -26.06
CA LEU A 28 2.48 40.01 -25.41
C LEU A 28 3.30 39.31 -26.48
N HIS A 29 4.38 39.93 -26.92
CA HIS A 29 5.30 39.30 -27.87
C HIS A 29 6.29 38.39 -27.14
N ARG A 30 6.09 37.07 -27.22
CA ARG A 30 6.96 36.00 -26.69
C ARG A 30 7.16 35.97 -25.17
N GLN A 31 6.33 36.64 -24.39
CA GLN A 31 6.37 36.56 -22.93
C GLN A 31 5.40 35.48 -22.41
N ALA A 32 5.62 35.01 -21.18
CA ALA A 32 4.73 34.13 -20.46
C ALA A 32 4.77 34.54 -18.99
N HIS A 33 3.61 34.56 -18.34
CA HIS A 33 3.52 34.86 -16.91
C HIS A 33 3.97 33.65 -16.08
N GLU A 34 3.63 32.45 -16.54
CA GLU A 34 3.88 31.19 -15.85
C GLU A 34 4.28 30.12 -16.87
N ALA A 35 5.07 29.15 -16.41
CA ALA A 35 5.45 27.97 -17.16
C ALA A 35 5.24 26.74 -16.27
N ALA A 36 4.39 25.82 -16.70
CA ALA A 36 4.20 24.55 -16.01
C ALA A 36 5.23 23.54 -16.52
N VAL A 37 5.93 22.88 -15.59
CA VAL A 37 6.85 21.77 -15.87
C VAL A 37 6.19 20.49 -15.36
N LEU A 38 5.93 19.55 -16.26
CA LEU A 38 5.34 18.27 -15.91
C LEU A 38 6.46 17.25 -15.65
N LEU A 39 6.53 16.73 -14.43
CA LEU A 39 7.43 15.64 -14.07
C LEU A 39 6.83 14.30 -14.50
N GLN A 40 7.71 13.35 -14.85
CA GLN A 40 7.29 11.98 -15.18
C GLN A 40 7.12 11.10 -13.94
N HIS A 41 7.86 11.40 -12.86
CA HIS A 41 7.83 10.66 -11.60
C HIS A 41 7.73 11.65 -10.45
N ASP A 42 6.79 11.44 -9.54
CA ASP A 42 6.59 12.32 -8.38
C ASP A 42 7.72 12.15 -7.34
N GLU A 43 8.38 10.98 -7.29
CA GLU A 43 9.48 10.69 -6.37
C GLU A 43 10.68 11.66 -6.49
N SER A 44 10.88 12.27 -7.67
CA SER A 44 11.98 13.21 -7.89
C SER A 44 11.61 14.66 -7.58
N LEU A 45 10.36 14.95 -7.21
CA LEU A 45 9.83 16.30 -7.09
C LEU A 45 10.67 17.21 -6.20
N ASP A 46 11.08 16.75 -5.02
CA ASP A 46 11.89 17.58 -4.10
C ASP A 46 13.29 17.87 -4.65
N THR A 47 13.88 16.89 -5.33
CA THR A 47 15.23 17.00 -5.91
C THR A 47 15.21 17.94 -7.12
N ASP A 48 14.25 17.74 -8.02
CA ASP A 48 14.06 18.55 -9.22
C ASP A 48 13.68 19.99 -8.86
N PHE A 49 12.82 20.17 -7.85
CA PHE A 49 12.48 21.48 -7.30
C PHE A 49 13.71 22.22 -6.79
N ALA A 50 14.53 21.58 -5.95
CA ALA A 50 15.74 22.19 -5.41
C ALA A 50 16.73 22.58 -6.53
N GLN A 51 16.86 21.72 -7.54
CA GLN A 51 17.72 21.99 -8.70
C GLN A 51 17.20 23.16 -9.54
N LEU A 52 15.90 23.21 -9.83
CA LEU A 52 15.27 24.29 -10.62
C LEU A 52 15.34 25.63 -9.87
N GLN A 53 15.07 25.64 -8.56
CA GLN A 53 15.16 26.84 -7.74
C GLN A 53 16.59 27.40 -7.71
N HIS A 54 17.60 26.53 -7.69
CA HIS A 54 19.00 26.95 -7.76
C HIS A 54 19.40 27.48 -9.14
N GLN A 55 18.89 26.89 -10.23
CA GLN A 55 19.18 27.33 -11.60
C GLN A 55 18.45 28.63 -11.97
N LEU A 56 17.32 28.92 -11.33
CA LEU A 56 16.44 30.04 -11.64
C LEU A 56 16.19 30.94 -10.41
N PRO A 57 17.22 31.53 -9.79
CA PRO A 57 17.09 32.24 -8.51
C PRO A 57 16.24 33.52 -8.59
N GLY A 58 15.99 34.04 -9.80
CA GLY A 58 15.14 35.22 -10.04
C GLY A 58 13.67 34.91 -10.34
N LEU A 59 13.29 33.63 -10.38
CA LEU A 59 11.92 33.19 -10.62
C LEU A 59 11.34 32.50 -9.38
N LYS A 60 10.05 32.65 -9.17
CA LYS A 60 9.30 31.92 -8.14
C LYS A 60 9.02 30.53 -8.67
N VAL A 61 9.68 29.51 -8.12
CA VAL A 61 9.37 28.11 -8.41
C VAL A 61 8.46 27.61 -7.28
N GLU A 62 7.34 27.00 -7.62
CA GLU A 62 6.37 26.44 -6.67
C GLU A 62 6.07 24.99 -7.02
N LYS A 63 5.86 24.15 -6.00
CA LYS A 63 5.45 22.75 -6.22
C LYS A 63 3.95 22.70 -6.48
N TRP A 64 3.47 21.63 -7.11
CA TRP A 64 2.04 21.42 -7.25
C TRP A 64 1.33 21.36 -5.88
N GLN A 65 2.02 20.87 -4.84
CA GLN A 65 1.53 20.83 -3.46
C GLN A 65 1.30 22.23 -2.86
N ASP A 66 2.13 23.21 -3.23
CA ASP A 66 2.00 24.59 -2.77
C ASP A 66 0.90 25.34 -3.54
N ILE A 67 0.72 24.99 -4.81
CA ILE A 67 -0.30 25.59 -5.70
C ILE A 67 -1.70 25.07 -5.36
N SER A 68 -1.83 23.78 -5.05
CA SER A 68 -3.11 23.13 -4.68
C SER A 68 -2.99 22.36 -3.35
N PRO A 69 -2.96 23.07 -2.22
CA PRO A 69 -2.78 22.45 -0.90
C PRO A 69 -3.93 21.51 -0.54
N GLU A 70 -5.16 21.77 -0.99
CA GLU A 70 -6.31 20.89 -0.82
C GLU A 70 -6.09 19.51 -1.46
N THR A 71 -5.53 19.44 -2.67
CA THR A 71 -5.24 18.17 -3.36
C THR A 71 -4.17 17.38 -2.61
N SER A 72 -3.13 18.06 -2.13
CA SER A 72 -2.08 17.44 -1.32
C SER A 72 -2.62 16.88 0.01
N LEU A 73 -3.56 17.58 0.63
CA LEU A 73 -4.21 17.12 1.87
C LEU A 73 -5.07 15.88 1.63
N VAL A 74 -5.77 15.81 0.49
CA VAL A 74 -6.53 14.62 0.10
C VAL A 74 -5.60 13.42 -0.11
N LEU A 75 -4.51 13.57 -0.87
CA LEU A 75 -3.56 12.46 -1.12
C LEU A 75 -2.91 11.95 0.16
N SER A 76 -2.40 12.84 1.01
CA SER A 76 -1.81 12.46 2.30
C SER A 76 -2.81 11.79 3.25
N SER A 77 -4.09 12.16 3.18
CA SER A 77 -5.15 11.48 3.92
C SER A 77 -5.39 10.06 3.39
N LEU A 78 -5.39 9.86 2.08
CA LEU A 78 -5.52 8.53 1.46
C LEU A 78 -4.35 7.61 1.85
N ASP A 79 -3.12 8.13 1.86
CA ASP A 79 -1.95 7.38 2.32
C ASP A 79 -2.07 6.97 3.78
N THR A 80 -2.54 7.89 4.63
CA THR A 80 -2.78 7.62 6.05
C THR A 80 -3.85 6.54 6.23
N TYR A 81 -4.95 6.62 5.49
CA TYR A 81 -5.99 5.57 5.53
C TYR A 81 -5.46 4.22 5.06
N SER A 82 -4.64 4.19 3.99
CA SER A 82 -4.02 2.97 3.48
C SER A 82 -3.16 2.28 4.54
N ILE A 83 -2.36 3.05 5.29
CA ILE A 83 -1.55 2.53 6.41
C ILE A 83 -2.44 1.95 7.50
N ILE A 84 -3.51 2.65 7.89
CA ILE A 84 -4.45 2.17 8.92
C ILE A 84 -5.10 0.84 8.49
N PHE A 85 -5.57 0.74 7.25
CA PHE A 85 -6.14 -0.51 6.73
C PHE A 85 -5.12 -1.65 6.72
N THR A 86 -3.88 -1.36 6.34
CA THR A 86 -2.80 -2.35 6.35
C THR A 86 -2.56 -2.88 7.76
N VAL A 87 -2.50 -2.00 8.76
CA VAL A 87 -2.35 -2.41 10.17
C VAL A 87 -3.52 -3.29 10.62
N ILE A 88 -4.77 -2.93 10.28
CA ILE A 88 -5.95 -3.73 10.62
C ILE A 88 -5.86 -5.12 9.99
N ILE A 89 -5.49 -5.20 8.70
CA ILE A 89 -5.34 -6.47 7.98
C ILE A 89 -4.23 -7.32 8.61
N LEU A 90 -3.09 -6.73 8.99
CA LEU A 90 -2.01 -7.46 9.67
C LEU A 90 -2.43 -7.99 11.04
N ILE A 91 -3.23 -7.24 11.80
CA ILE A 91 -3.77 -7.71 13.07
C ILE A 91 -4.73 -8.88 12.83
N ALA A 92 -5.63 -8.78 11.85
CA ALA A 92 -6.54 -9.87 11.50
C ALA A 92 -5.79 -11.13 11.04
N LEU A 93 -4.76 -10.96 10.20
CA LEU A 93 -3.83 -12.02 9.79
C LEU A 93 -3.18 -12.68 11.01
N ALA A 94 -2.65 -11.87 11.93
CA ALA A 94 -1.98 -12.36 13.13
C ALA A 94 -2.90 -13.22 14.00
N PHE A 95 -4.14 -12.76 14.22
CA PHE A 95 -5.14 -13.55 14.94
C PHE A 95 -5.46 -14.86 14.23
N GLY A 96 -5.58 -14.86 12.90
CA GLY A 96 -5.77 -16.07 12.11
C GLY A 96 -4.66 -17.09 12.35
N ILE A 97 -3.40 -16.65 12.21
CA ILE A 97 -2.22 -17.51 12.41
C ILE A 97 -2.16 -18.03 13.85
N ILE A 98 -2.34 -17.16 14.83
CA ILE A 98 -2.32 -17.54 16.26
C ILE A 98 -3.36 -18.62 16.52
N ASN A 99 -4.59 -18.44 16.05
CA ASN A 99 -5.67 -19.38 16.31
C ASN A 99 -5.40 -20.75 15.67
N THR A 100 -4.99 -20.76 14.40
CA THR A 100 -4.66 -22.00 13.68
C THR A 100 -3.47 -22.73 14.32
N MET A 101 -2.39 -22.01 14.62
CA MET A 101 -1.20 -22.63 15.23
C MET A 101 -1.46 -23.10 16.66
N LEU A 102 -2.25 -22.36 17.44
CA LEU A 102 -2.64 -22.80 18.78
C LEU A 102 -3.46 -24.09 18.72
N MET A 103 -4.42 -24.17 17.79
CA MET A 103 -5.21 -25.38 17.59
C MET A 103 -4.33 -26.57 17.18
N ALA A 104 -3.43 -26.39 16.20
CA ALA A 104 -2.50 -27.43 15.77
C ALA A 104 -1.59 -27.93 16.90
N VAL A 105 -1.11 -27.02 17.76
CA VAL A 105 -0.31 -27.39 18.95
C VAL A 105 -1.15 -28.16 19.96
N LEU A 106 -2.40 -27.75 20.20
CA LEU A 106 -3.29 -28.39 21.16
C LEU A 106 -3.64 -29.83 20.75
N GLU A 107 -3.94 -30.06 19.47
CA GLU A 107 -4.24 -31.39 18.93
C GLU A 107 -3.06 -32.36 19.06
N ARG A 108 -1.82 -31.88 18.90
CA ARG A 108 -0.59 -32.69 18.97
C ARG A 108 0.13 -32.61 20.34
N THR A 109 -0.56 -32.16 21.39
CA THR A 109 0.02 -32.00 22.75
C THR A 109 0.68 -33.28 23.26
N ARG A 110 0.03 -34.43 23.09
CA ARG A 110 0.56 -35.74 23.52
C ARG A 110 1.85 -36.10 22.78
N GLU A 111 1.92 -35.86 21.47
CA GLU A 111 3.10 -36.12 20.65
C GLU A 111 4.29 -35.25 21.10
N ILE A 112 4.03 -33.96 21.31
CA ILE A 112 5.03 -33.01 21.84
C ILE A 112 5.50 -33.45 23.24
N GLY A 113 4.58 -33.92 24.08
CA GLY A 113 4.88 -34.47 25.40
C GLY A 113 5.81 -35.69 25.36
N VAL A 114 5.56 -36.62 24.44
CA VAL A 114 6.41 -37.80 24.21
C VAL A 114 7.79 -37.38 23.70
N LEU A 115 7.88 -36.47 22.72
CA LEU A 115 9.15 -35.95 22.21
C LEU A 115 10.01 -35.32 23.32
N MET A 116 9.39 -34.53 24.20
CA MET A 116 10.08 -33.95 25.36
C MET A 116 10.53 -35.02 26.36
N ALA A 117 9.73 -36.06 26.59
CA ALA A 117 10.09 -37.15 27.50
C ALA A 117 11.25 -38.02 26.98
N VAL A 118 11.39 -38.16 25.67
CA VAL A 118 12.52 -38.85 25.01
C VAL A 118 13.80 -37.99 24.99
N GLY A 119 13.72 -36.73 25.46
CA GLY A 119 14.88 -35.84 25.64
C GLY A 119 14.97 -34.68 24.64
N MET A 120 13.92 -34.41 23.86
CA MET A 120 13.88 -33.21 23.02
C MET A 120 13.81 -31.96 23.91
N ASN A 121 14.80 -31.06 23.76
CA ASN A 121 14.80 -29.77 24.44
C ASN A 121 13.60 -28.93 23.98
N LYS A 122 12.99 -28.18 24.90
CA LYS A 122 11.91 -27.22 24.63
C LYS A 122 12.25 -26.30 23.45
N TRP A 123 13.48 -25.80 23.38
CA TRP A 123 13.91 -24.95 22.26
C TRP A 123 13.89 -25.63 20.89
N ARG A 124 14.07 -26.96 20.82
CA ARG A 124 13.88 -27.71 19.57
C ARG A 124 12.40 -27.81 19.19
N VAL A 125 11.50 -27.96 20.16
CA VAL A 125 10.05 -27.91 19.93
C VAL A 125 9.64 -26.52 19.42
N PHE A 126 10.15 -25.45 20.03
CA PHE A 126 9.94 -24.08 19.55
C PHE A 126 10.40 -23.93 18.09
N GLY A 127 11.63 -24.35 17.79
CA GLY A 127 12.19 -24.29 16.44
C GLY A 127 11.35 -25.07 15.42
N MET A 128 10.86 -26.25 15.80
CA MET A 128 9.97 -27.07 14.95
C MET A 128 8.69 -26.33 14.58
N ILE A 129 8.01 -25.73 15.56
CA ILE A 129 6.75 -24.98 15.34
C ILE A 129 6.99 -23.73 14.48
N MET A 130 8.11 -23.02 14.73
CA MET A 130 8.50 -21.88 13.90
C MET A 130 8.78 -22.31 12.46
N PHE A 131 9.44 -23.46 12.27
CA PHE A 131 9.72 -24.00 10.94
C PHE A 131 8.45 -24.42 10.21
N GLU A 132 7.48 -25.03 10.90
CA GLU A 132 6.15 -25.33 10.35
C GLU A 132 5.44 -24.06 9.87
N THR A 133 5.52 -22.98 10.67
CA THR A 133 4.98 -21.66 10.28
C THR A 133 5.67 -21.13 9.02
N VAL A 134 7.00 -21.17 8.96
CA VAL A 134 7.76 -20.72 7.78
C VAL A 134 7.35 -21.50 6.53
N PHE A 135 7.18 -22.81 6.64
CA PHE A 135 6.71 -23.65 5.53
C PHE A 135 5.30 -23.26 5.07
N LEU A 136 4.38 -23.05 6.01
CA LEU A 136 3.02 -22.59 5.70
C LEU A 136 3.03 -21.23 5.02
N THR A 137 3.85 -20.29 5.50
CA THR A 137 4.01 -18.97 4.87
C THR A 137 4.63 -19.08 3.47
N PHE A 138 5.63 -19.95 3.28
CA PHE A 138 6.29 -20.12 1.99
C PHE A 138 5.36 -20.71 0.92
N ILE A 139 4.37 -21.50 1.32
CA ILE A 139 3.35 -22.04 0.40
C ILE A 139 2.20 -21.04 0.21
N GLY A 140 1.75 -20.40 1.30
CA GLY A 140 0.62 -19.48 1.29
C GLY A 140 0.92 -18.14 0.61
N ALA A 141 2.11 -17.57 0.80
CA ALA A 141 2.47 -16.27 0.25
C ALA A 141 2.48 -16.24 -1.29
N PRO A 142 3.09 -17.21 -2.01
CA PRO A 142 2.99 -17.28 -3.46
C PRO A 142 1.56 -17.46 -3.95
N ALA A 143 0.75 -18.30 -3.29
CA ALA A 143 -0.64 -18.50 -3.67
C ALA A 143 -1.48 -17.22 -3.51
N GLY A 144 -1.30 -16.51 -2.39
CA GLY A 144 -1.93 -15.22 -2.14
C GLY A 144 -1.48 -14.14 -3.14
N LEU A 145 -0.18 -14.12 -3.47
CA LEU A 145 0.37 -13.19 -4.47
C LEU A 145 -0.21 -13.45 -5.86
N LEU A 146 -0.31 -14.72 -6.26
CA LEU A 146 -0.93 -15.10 -7.55
C LEU A 146 -2.40 -14.70 -7.61
N ALA A 147 -3.15 -14.89 -6.52
CA ALA A 147 -4.54 -14.46 -6.44
C ALA A 147 -4.66 -12.92 -6.51
N ALA A 148 -3.80 -12.19 -5.79
CA ALA A 148 -3.75 -10.74 -5.84
C ALA A 148 -3.42 -10.24 -7.25
N TRP A 149 -2.41 -10.83 -7.90
CA TRP A 149 -2.03 -10.49 -9.26
C TRP A 149 -3.17 -10.74 -10.26
N ALA A 150 -3.88 -11.87 -10.16
CA ALA A 150 -5.04 -12.15 -10.98
C ALA A 150 -6.17 -11.13 -10.77
N CYS A 151 -6.44 -10.73 -9.52
CA CYS A 151 -7.40 -9.68 -9.20
C CYS A 151 -7.00 -8.32 -9.80
N VAL A 152 -5.73 -7.94 -9.67
CA VAL A 152 -5.21 -6.67 -10.23
C VAL A 152 -5.30 -6.67 -11.74
N LEU A 153 -4.96 -7.77 -12.42
CA LEU A 153 -5.12 -7.88 -13.87
C LEU A 153 -6.59 -7.74 -14.29
N TRP A 154 -7.50 -8.38 -13.56
CA TRP A 154 -8.93 -8.30 -13.84
C TRP A 154 -9.46 -6.87 -13.67
N LEU A 155 -9.17 -6.25 -12.53
CA LEU A 155 -9.55 -4.84 -12.26
C LEU A 155 -8.81 -3.85 -13.15
N GLY A 156 -7.60 -4.17 -13.61
CA GLY A 156 -6.83 -3.35 -14.53
C GLY A 156 -7.53 -3.20 -15.88
N HIS A 157 -8.29 -4.21 -16.31
CA HIS A 157 -9.11 -4.12 -17.52
C HIS A 157 -10.49 -3.50 -17.30
N THR A 158 -11.17 -3.84 -16.20
CA THR A 158 -12.54 -3.34 -15.95
C THR A 158 -12.56 -1.93 -15.36
N GLY A 159 -11.50 -1.54 -14.65
CA GLY A 159 -11.50 -0.38 -13.76
C GLY A 159 -12.40 -0.59 -12.54
N LEU A 160 -12.11 0.13 -11.47
CA LEU A 160 -13.03 0.30 -10.34
C LEU A 160 -13.80 1.59 -10.55
N ASP A 161 -15.07 1.46 -10.93
CA ASP A 161 -15.97 2.60 -11.10
C ASP A 161 -16.50 3.09 -9.74
N LEU A 162 -15.97 4.22 -9.28
CA LEU A 162 -16.40 4.90 -8.05
C LEU A 162 -17.41 6.02 -8.30
N SER A 163 -17.89 6.19 -9.55
CA SER A 163 -18.79 7.29 -9.92
C SER A 163 -20.04 7.36 -9.04
N LYS A 164 -20.57 6.21 -8.62
CA LYS A 164 -21.79 6.14 -7.79
C LYS A 164 -21.59 6.48 -6.31
N VAL A 165 -20.37 6.42 -5.82
CA VAL A 165 -20.06 6.58 -4.39
C VAL A 165 -19.40 7.94 -4.13
N ALA A 166 -18.51 8.34 -5.03
CA ALA A 166 -17.69 9.55 -4.86
C ALA A 166 -17.45 10.30 -6.18
N GLY A 167 -18.24 10.05 -7.23
CA GLY A 167 -18.02 10.62 -8.57
C GLY A 167 -17.97 12.15 -8.57
N ASP A 168 -18.98 12.79 -7.99
CA ASP A 168 -19.08 14.25 -7.95
C ASP A 168 -17.91 14.87 -7.16
N VAL A 169 -17.62 14.33 -5.99
CA VAL A 169 -16.49 14.77 -5.15
C VAL A 169 -15.16 14.58 -5.89
N MET A 170 -14.95 13.44 -6.54
CA MET A 170 -13.73 13.17 -7.29
C MET A 170 -13.55 14.15 -8.47
N GLN A 171 -14.63 14.47 -9.19
CA GLN A 171 -14.59 15.43 -10.28
C GLN A 171 -14.30 16.86 -9.80
N ASP A 172 -14.80 17.27 -8.64
CA ASP A 172 -14.47 18.58 -8.06
C ASP A 172 -12.95 18.74 -7.80
N PHE A 173 -12.28 17.64 -7.47
CA PHE A 173 -10.82 17.59 -7.28
C PHE A 173 -10.05 17.19 -8.55
N GLY A 174 -10.73 17.02 -9.70
CA GLY A 174 -10.09 16.71 -10.98
C GLY A 174 -9.66 15.25 -11.16
N TYR A 175 -10.18 14.33 -10.35
CA TYR A 175 -9.90 12.90 -10.47
C TYR A 175 -10.87 12.20 -11.42
N ALA A 176 -10.34 11.24 -12.18
CA ALA A 176 -11.18 10.31 -12.93
C ALA A 176 -11.98 9.43 -11.96
N SER A 177 -13.27 9.25 -12.22
CA SER A 177 -14.16 8.44 -11.39
C SER A 177 -13.89 6.92 -11.49
N VAL A 178 -13.03 6.51 -12.42
CA VAL A 178 -12.59 5.12 -12.59
C VAL A 178 -11.13 5.00 -12.18
N ILE A 179 -10.85 4.16 -11.18
CA ILE A 179 -9.49 3.91 -10.66
C ILE A 179 -8.99 2.56 -11.16
N TYR A 180 -7.74 2.52 -11.60
CA TYR A 180 -7.07 1.30 -12.01
C TYR A 180 -6.02 0.92 -10.96
N PRO A 181 -6.11 -0.27 -10.34
CA PRO A 181 -5.10 -0.70 -9.40
C PRO A 181 -3.79 -0.96 -10.14
N VAL A 182 -2.70 -0.45 -9.57
CA VAL A 182 -1.34 -0.71 -10.03
C VAL A 182 -0.59 -1.48 -8.95
N MET A 183 0.27 -2.40 -9.38
CA MET A 183 1.07 -3.24 -8.47
C MET A 183 2.54 -3.10 -8.85
N PRO A 184 3.20 -2.01 -8.44
CA PRO A 184 4.61 -1.81 -8.75
C PRO A 184 5.46 -2.78 -7.94
N LEU A 185 6.57 -3.24 -8.53
CA LEU A 185 7.36 -4.36 -8.01
C LEU A 185 7.98 -4.09 -6.63
N ASN A 186 8.35 -2.83 -6.36
CA ASN A 186 8.83 -2.36 -5.07
C ASN A 186 7.80 -2.62 -3.95
N SER A 187 6.55 -2.22 -4.14
CA SER A 187 5.48 -2.42 -3.15
C SER A 187 5.18 -3.90 -2.90
N VAL A 188 5.35 -4.76 -3.91
CA VAL A 188 5.20 -6.22 -3.75
C VAL A 188 6.25 -6.77 -2.80
N LEU A 189 7.51 -6.37 -2.97
CA LEU A 189 8.61 -6.85 -2.12
C LEU A 189 8.42 -6.39 -0.67
N GLU A 190 8.04 -5.14 -0.45
CA GLU A 190 7.72 -4.60 0.89
C GLU A 190 6.58 -5.38 1.55
N THR A 191 5.52 -5.67 0.80
CA THR A 191 4.35 -6.42 1.29
C THR A 191 4.73 -7.87 1.66
N ILE A 192 5.53 -8.55 0.83
CA ILE A 192 6.01 -9.91 1.12
C ILE A 192 6.83 -9.92 2.42
N TRP A 193 7.74 -8.98 2.59
CA TRP A 193 8.53 -8.84 3.81
C TRP A 193 7.66 -8.61 5.04
N LEU A 194 6.68 -7.71 4.92
CA LEU A 194 5.75 -7.38 5.99
C LEU A 194 4.90 -8.59 6.41
N ILE A 195 4.42 -9.39 5.45
CA ILE A 195 3.65 -10.61 5.72
C ILE A 195 4.51 -11.68 6.39
N ILE A 196 5.73 -11.94 5.89
CA ILE A 196 6.64 -12.90 6.51
C ILE A 196 6.94 -12.47 7.95
N PHE A 197 7.24 -11.19 8.15
CA PHE A 197 7.51 -10.65 9.48
C PHE A 197 6.31 -10.83 10.42
N ALA A 198 5.11 -10.44 9.97
CA ALA A 198 3.89 -10.59 10.76
C ALA A 198 3.58 -12.06 11.07
N ALA A 199 3.77 -12.97 10.12
CA ALA A 199 3.54 -14.41 10.32
C ALA A 199 4.49 -14.99 11.38
N LEU A 200 5.79 -14.65 11.30
CA LEU A 200 6.79 -15.07 12.27
C LEU A 200 6.47 -14.52 13.66
N VAL A 201 6.18 -13.22 13.79
CA VAL A 201 5.83 -12.59 15.07
C VAL A 201 4.60 -13.25 15.69
N SER A 202 3.59 -13.54 14.87
CA SER A 202 2.34 -14.17 15.30
C SER A 202 2.54 -15.59 15.81
N ALA A 203 3.43 -16.37 15.18
CA ALA A 203 3.72 -17.74 15.58
C ALA A 203 4.56 -17.87 16.86
N ILE A 204 5.26 -16.81 17.27
CA ILE A 204 6.03 -16.80 18.52
C ILE A 204 5.12 -17.10 19.73
N PHE A 205 3.93 -16.50 19.79
CA PHE A 205 3.01 -16.73 20.91
C PHE A 205 2.60 -18.20 21.10
N PRO A 206 2.02 -18.89 20.09
CA PRO A 206 1.67 -20.31 20.21
C PRO A 206 2.90 -21.19 20.40
N ALA A 207 4.03 -20.89 19.76
CA ALA A 207 5.28 -21.63 19.96
C ALA A 207 5.79 -21.52 21.41
N LEU A 208 5.75 -20.33 22.03
CA LEU A 208 6.08 -20.15 23.46
C LEU A 208 5.08 -20.86 24.38
N LYS A 209 3.80 -20.90 24.00
CA LYS A 209 2.77 -21.63 24.76
C LYS A 209 3.08 -23.13 24.81
N ALA A 210 3.56 -23.72 23.71
CA ALA A 210 3.97 -25.13 23.67
C ALA A 210 5.09 -25.45 24.68
N LEU A 211 6.01 -24.52 24.94
CA LEU A 211 7.11 -24.71 25.90
C LEU A 211 6.66 -24.80 27.36
N LYS A 212 5.47 -24.25 27.66
CA LYS A 212 4.86 -24.26 29.00
C LYS A 212 4.12 -25.56 29.29
N LEU A 213 3.94 -26.45 28.31
CA LEU A 213 3.35 -27.77 28.53
C LEU A 213 4.28 -28.61 29.41
N LYS A 214 3.74 -29.18 30.50
CA LYS A 214 4.50 -30.11 31.34
C LYS A 214 4.43 -31.51 30.71
N PRO A 215 5.57 -32.18 30.46
CA PRO A 215 5.59 -33.49 29.80
C PRO A 215 4.69 -34.55 30.48
N VAL A 216 4.67 -34.54 31.81
CA VAL A 216 3.86 -35.47 32.62
C VAL A 216 2.35 -35.22 32.47
N GLU A 217 1.93 -33.96 32.32
CA GLU A 217 0.53 -33.60 32.10
C GLU A 217 0.14 -33.87 30.64
N ALA A 218 1.04 -33.60 29.69
CA ALA A 218 0.81 -33.81 28.25
C ALA A 218 0.66 -35.30 27.86
N ILE A 219 1.33 -36.23 28.55
CA ILE A 219 1.19 -37.67 28.29
C ILE A 219 -0.12 -38.25 28.84
N ARG A 220 -0.72 -37.58 29.85
CA ARG A 220 -1.99 -37.98 30.47
C ARG A 220 -3.22 -37.33 29.84
N ALA A 221 -3.02 -36.32 28.99
CA ALA A 221 -4.06 -35.61 28.25
C ALA A 221 -4.56 -36.40 27.04
#